data_AF-A0A2W1D6V6-F1
#
_entry.id   AF-A0A2W1D6V6-F1
#
_cell.length_a   1.000
_cell.length_b   1.000
_cell.length_c   1.000
_cell.angle_alpha   90.00
_cell.angle_beta   90.00
_cell.angle_gamma   90.00
#
_symmetry.space_group_name_H-M   'P 1'
#
loop_
_entity.id
_entity.type
_entity.pdbx_description
1 polymer ?
#
loop_
_entity_poly.entity_id
_entity_poly.type
_entity_poly.pdbx_seq_one_letter_code
_entity_poly.pdbx_strand_id
1 'polypeptide(L)'
;MRSHIRQDRNSYSGIEAPRYNVLSYTWGYYKDENETPIPVYGIDWPIPGIKRSHFMVETFQNTIKSAARGVKHACEWLWVDVACIPQEHNDESKQSKDVRDQEIGRQVEICDGS
;
A
#
# COMPACT_ATOMS: atom_id res chain seq x y z
N MET A 1 11.78 -3.15 1.45
CA MET A 1 10.76 -2.13 1.82
C MET A 1 10.10 -2.60 3.10
N ARG A 2 9.83 -1.69 4.04
CA ARG A 2 9.13 -2.00 5.29
C ARG A 2 7.88 -1.14 5.36
N SER A 3 6.74 -1.74 5.62
CA SER A 3 5.49 -1.07 5.93
C SER A 3 5.41 -0.77 7.42
N HIS A 4 4.76 0.33 7.76
CA HIS A 4 4.50 0.75 9.12
C HIS A 4 3.00 0.93 9.29
N ILE A 5 2.41 0.17 10.22
CA ILE A 5 0.99 0.28 10.57
C ILE A 5 0.78 1.61 11.29
N ARG A 6 -0.33 2.29 11.00
CA ARG A 6 -0.72 3.52 11.67
C ARG A 6 -1.09 3.22 13.12
N GLN A 7 -0.46 3.94 14.06
CA GLN A 7 -0.67 3.74 15.50
C GLN A 7 -1.75 4.69 16.04
N ASP A 8 -1.69 5.97 15.67
CA ASP A 8 -2.61 7.03 16.13
C ASP A 8 -3.30 7.74 14.94
N ARG A 9 -3.45 9.07 15.00
CA ARG A 9 -4.08 9.87 13.93
C ARG A 9 -3.26 9.88 12.64
N ASN A 10 -1.95 10.08 12.76
CA ASN A 10 -0.98 10.16 11.65
C ASN A 10 0.44 9.75 12.09
N SER A 11 0.54 8.90 13.12
CA SER A 11 1.81 8.38 13.64
C SER A 11 2.15 7.03 13.02
N TYR A 12 3.38 6.91 12.52
CA TYR A 12 3.91 5.69 11.94
C TYR A 12 5.27 5.39 12.59
N SER A 13 5.39 4.25 13.27
CA SER A 13 6.62 3.87 13.98
C SER A 13 7.12 4.92 14.98
N GLY A 14 6.21 5.65 15.63
CA GLY A 14 6.56 6.74 16.56
C GLY A 14 6.92 8.07 15.89
N ILE A 15 6.86 8.19 14.56
CA ILE A 15 7.02 9.45 13.84
C ILE A 15 5.65 10.02 13.51
N GLU A 16 5.35 11.20 14.05
CA GLU A 16 4.13 11.95 13.74
C GLU A 16 4.30 12.72 12.42
N ALA A 17 3.32 12.59 11.52
CA ALA A 17 3.25 13.34 10.26
C ALA A 17 4.58 13.35 9.43
N PRO A 18 5.17 12.18 9.10
CA PRO A 18 6.40 12.15 8.33
C PRO A 18 6.20 12.84 6.97
N ARG A 19 7.26 13.43 6.42
CA ARG A 19 7.24 13.86 5.02
C ARG A 19 7.26 12.62 4.13
N TYR A 20 6.24 12.48 3.28
CA TYR A 20 6.12 11.36 2.36
C TYR A 20 5.80 11.82 0.94
N ASN A 21 6.19 11.00 -0.03
CA ASN A 21 5.60 11.06 -1.37
C ASN A 21 4.33 10.20 -1.42
N VAL A 22 3.43 10.49 -2.36
CA VAL A 22 2.18 9.74 -2.54
C VAL A 22 2.22 8.96 -3.85
N LEU A 23 1.90 7.67 -3.78
CA LEU A 23 1.66 6.81 -4.94
C LEU A 23 0.29 6.15 -4.77
N SER A 24 -0.73 6.63 -5.48
CA SER A 24 -2.06 6.01 -5.49
C SER A 24 -2.32 5.33 -6.83
N TYR A 25 -2.73 4.07 -6.79
CA TYR A 25 -3.16 3.31 -7.96
C TYR A 25 -4.20 2.24 -7.56
N THR A 26 -5.25 2.07 -8.36
CA THR A 26 -6.36 1.16 -8.06
C THR A 26 -6.08 -0.27 -8.53
N TRP A 27 -5.50 -1.11 -7.66
CA TRP A 27 -5.09 -2.48 -8.02
C TRP A 27 -6.22 -3.49 -8.09
N GLY A 28 -7.29 -3.30 -7.31
CA GLY A 28 -8.30 -4.34 -7.07
C GLY A 28 -9.02 -4.82 -8.32
N TYR A 29 -9.14 -3.98 -9.35
CA TYR A 29 -9.83 -4.34 -10.60
C TYR A 29 -9.01 -5.28 -11.50
N TYR A 30 -7.68 -5.28 -11.37
CA TYR A 30 -6.77 -6.01 -12.27
C TYR A 30 -5.99 -7.14 -11.57
N LYS A 31 -6.43 -7.54 -10.36
CA LYS A 31 -5.84 -8.65 -9.60
C LYS A 31 -5.77 -9.91 -10.48
N ASP A 32 -4.63 -10.58 -10.45
CA ASP A 32 -4.42 -11.89 -11.05
C ASP A 32 -3.87 -12.84 -9.98
N GLU A 33 -4.65 -13.87 -9.65
CA GLU A 33 -4.29 -14.87 -8.64
C GLU A 33 -3.13 -15.77 -9.08
N ASN A 34 -2.82 -15.79 -10.38
CA ASN A 34 -1.72 -16.58 -10.93
C ASN A 34 -0.38 -15.84 -10.92
N GLU A 35 -0.38 -14.54 -10.61
CA GLU A 35 0.85 -13.73 -10.53
C GLU A 35 1.39 -13.70 -9.11
N THR A 36 2.72 -13.71 -8.99
CA THR A 36 3.40 -13.75 -7.69
C THR A 36 3.11 -12.47 -6.89
N PRO A 37 2.53 -12.58 -5.68
CA PRO A 37 2.32 -11.44 -4.79
C PRO A 37 3.65 -10.82 -4.34
N ILE A 38 3.62 -9.53 -4.02
CA ILE A 38 4.80 -8.81 -3.54
C ILE A 38 4.84 -8.88 -2.01
N PRO A 39 5.86 -9.52 -1.42
CA PRO A 39 6.01 -9.54 0.03
C PRO A 39 6.46 -8.17 0.54
N VAL A 40 5.82 -7.71 1.62
CA VAL A 40 6.15 -6.44 2.28
C VAL A 40 6.41 -6.71 3.76
N TYR A 41 7.61 -6.37 4.26
CA TYR A 41 7.94 -6.56 5.67
C TYR A 41 7.16 -5.58 6.56
N GLY A 42 6.65 -6.02 7.71
CA GLY A 42 5.95 -5.15 8.67
C GLY A 42 4.42 -5.19 8.55
N ILE A 43 3.90 -5.89 7.56
CA ILE A 43 2.52 -6.35 7.43
C ILE A 43 2.55 -7.84 7.05
N ASP A 44 1.51 -8.60 7.38
CA ASP A 44 1.40 -10.04 7.06
C ASP A 44 0.51 -10.32 5.83
N TRP A 45 -0.17 -9.32 5.27
CA TRP A 45 -0.81 -9.43 3.97
C TRP A 45 0.15 -9.02 2.84
N PRO A 46 0.21 -9.79 1.75
CA PRO A 46 1.00 -9.41 0.59
C PRO A 46 0.22 -8.42 -0.30
N ILE A 47 0.95 -7.65 -1.11
CA ILE A 47 0.32 -6.90 -2.21
C ILE A 47 0.06 -7.90 -3.35
N PRO A 48 -1.19 -8.06 -3.86
CA PRO A 48 -1.50 -9.13 -4.81
C PRO A 48 -0.88 -8.90 -6.20
N GLY A 49 -0.66 -9.97 -6.95
CA GLY A 49 -0.24 -9.86 -8.35
C GLY A 49 -1.29 -9.18 -9.24
N ILE A 50 -0.85 -8.47 -10.28
CA ILE A 50 -1.69 -7.83 -11.30
C ILE A 50 -1.46 -8.53 -12.64
N LYS A 51 -2.50 -8.63 -13.47
CA LYS A 51 -2.39 -9.09 -14.87
C LYS A 51 -1.24 -8.40 -15.60
N ARG A 52 -0.29 -9.17 -16.14
CA ARG A 52 0.89 -8.65 -16.87
C ARG A 52 0.57 -7.66 -17.98
N SER A 53 -0.61 -7.78 -18.60
CA SER A 53 -1.08 -6.87 -19.66
C SER A 53 -1.37 -5.44 -19.18
N HIS A 54 -1.44 -5.21 -17.87
CA HIS A 54 -1.74 -3.90 -17.28
C HIS A 54 -0.55 -3.33 -16.51
N PHE A 55 0.02 -4.10 -15.57
CA PHE A 55 1.11 -3.61 -14.73
C PHE A 55 1.89 -4.79 -14.13
N MET A 56 3.18 -4.91 -14.45
CA MET A 56 4.01 -5.98 -13.91
C MET A 56 4.49 -5.66 -12.49
N VAL A 57 4.67 -6.70 -11.68
CA VAL A 57 5.24 -6.61 -10.32
C VAL A 57 6.57 -5.86 -10.28
N GLU A 58 7.46 -6.16 -11.24
CA GLU A 58 8.75 -5.50 -11.36
C GLU A 58 8.60 -4.00 -11.65
N THR A 59 7.67 -3.65 -12.54
CA THR A 59 7.34 -2.26 -12.84
C THR A 59 6.89 -1.53 -11.59
N PHE A 60 6.03 -2.14 -10.76
CA PHE A 60 5.61 -1.53 -9.51
C PHE A 60 6.74 -1.33 -8.52
N GLN A 61 7.62 -2.33 -8.33
CA GLN A 61 8.79 -2.17 -7.47
C GLN A 61 9.68 -1.03 -7.95
N ASN A 62 9.85 -0.89 -9.27
CA ASN A 62 10.60 0.22 -9.86
C ASN A 62 9.88 1.56 -9.67
N THR A 63 8.55 1.60 -9.78
CA THR A 63 7.74 2.80 -9.51
C THR A 63 7.85 3.23 -8.05
N ILE A 64 7.77 2.32 -7.07
CA ILE A 64 7.97 2.63 -5.66
C ILE A 64 9.36 3.22 -5.42
N LYS A 65 10.41 2.58 -5.97
CA LYS A 65 11.79 3.06 -5.83
C LYS A 65 11.96 4.46 -6.43
N SER A 66 11.39 4.70 -7.62
CA SER A 66 11.42 6.01 -8.27
C SER A 66 10.64 7.06 -7.48
N ALA A 67 9.45 6.71 -6.97
CA ALA A 67 8.63 7.59 -6.15
C ALA A 67 9.34 7.97 -4.84
N ALA A 68 10.02 7.03 -4.18
CA ALA A 68 10.80 7.31 -2.98
C ALA A 68 12.00 8.24 -3.25
N ARG A 69 12.67 8.11 -4.41
CA ARG A 69 13.76 9.04 -4.81
C ARG A 69 13.27 10.46 -5.03
N GLY A 70 12.00 10.62 -5.42
CA GLY A 70 11.36 11.92 -5.66
C GLY A 70 11.96 12.70 -6.83
N VAL A 71 11.28 13.77 -7.25
CA VAL A 71 11.73 14.63 -8.37
C VAL A 71 12.65 15.76 -7.89
N LYS A 72 12.42 16.27 -6.68
CA LYS A 72 13.20 17.35 -6.06
C LYS A 72 13.96 16.91 -4.80
N HIS A 73 13.33 16.05 -4.00
CA HIS A 73 13.90 15.55 -2.75
C HIS A 73 13.56 14.07 -2.59
N ALA A 74 14.53 13.28 -2.16
CA ALA A 74 14.27 11.93 -1.69
C ALA A 74 13.41 12.00 -0.42
N CYS A 75 12.39 11.15 -0.34
CA CYS A 75 11.60 10.94 0.86
C CYS A 75 11.84 9.52 1.36
N GLU A 76 12.11 9.41 2.66
CA GLU A 76 12.26 8.12 3.34
C GLU A 76 10.90 7.41 3.49
N TRP A 77 9.81 8.17 3.44
CA TRP A 77 8.45 7.68 3.55
C TRP A 77 7.72 7.79 2.21
N LEU A 78 6.96 6.75 1.89
CA LEU A 78 6.07 6.72 0.74
C LEU A 78 4.71 6.22 1.24
N TRP A 79 3.68 7.03 1.04
CA TRP A 79 2.31 6.58 1.21
C TRP A 79 1.85 5.93 -0.09
N VAL A 80 1.49 4.65 -0.02
CA VAL A 80 1.08 3.86 -1.18
C VAL A 80 -0.38 3.45 -1.01
N ASP A 81 -1.23 3.93 -1.89
CA ASP A 81 -2.62 3.49 -2.01
C ASP A 81 -2.71 2.42 -3.09
N VAL A 82 -2.94 1.19 -2.64
CA VAL A 82 -2.93 -0.04 -3.43
C VAL A 82 -4.33 -0.68 -3.45
N ALA A 83 -5.24 -0.24 -2.58
CA ALA A 83 -6.41 -1.05 -2.23
C ALA A 83 -7.64 -0.20 -1.89
N CYS A 84 -8.17 0.52 -2.87
CA CYS A 84 -9.51 1.09 -2.75
C CYS A 84 -10.64 0.03 -2.82
N ILE A 85 -10.29 -1.25 -2.97
CA ILE A 85 -11.21 -2.39 -3.04
C ILE A 85 -10.70 -3.46 -2.08
N PRO A 86 -11.54 -4.04 -1.20
CA PRO A 86 -11.16 -5.15 -0.34
C PRO A 86 -10.56 -6.29 -1.16
N GLN A 87 -9.31 -6.64 -0.88
CA GLN A 87 -8.62 -7.76 -1.52
C GLN A 87 -8.53 -8.88 -0.49
N GLU A 88 -9.35 -9.92 -0.62
CA GLU A 88 -9.25 -11.06 0.29
C GLU A 88 -7.98 -11.86 0.01
N HIS A 89 -7.32 -12.28 1.10
CA HIS A 89 -6.11 -13.09 1.10
C HIS A 89 -6.35 -14.32 1.98
N ASN A 90 -6.10 -15.52 1.43
CA ASN A 90 -6.44 -16.79 2.10
C ASN A 90 -5.61 -17.05 3.37
N ASP A 91 -4.39 -16.49 3.44
CA ASP A 91 -3.43 -16.73 4.52
C ASP A 91 -3.32 -15.56 5.51
N GLU A 92 -4.22 -14.57 5.40
CA GLU A 92 -4.21 -13.39 6.27
C GLU A 92 -4.86 -13.70 7.64
N SER A 93 -4.23 -13.24 8.72
CA SER A 93 -4.80 -13.38 10.06
C SER A 93 -6.04 -12.49 10.23
N LYS A 94 -6.99 -12.89 11.08
CA LYS A 94 -8.21 -12.09 11.34
C LYS A 94 -7.87 -10.67 11.83
N GLN A 95 -6.86 -10.55 12.70
CA GLN A 95 -6.40 -9.27 13.22
C GLN A 95 -5.90 -8.36 12.09
N SER A 96 -5.19 -8.92 11.12
CA SER A 96 -4.66 -8.18 10.00
C SER A 96 -5.70 -7.83 8.95
N LYS A 97 -6.69 -8.70 8.75
CA LYS A 97 -7.90 -8.37 7.99
C LYS A 97 -8.60 -7.14 8.59
N ASP A 98 -8.78 -7.12 9.92
CA ASP A 98 -9.39 -5.98 10.61
C ASP A 98 -8.55 -4.70 10.47
N VAL A 99 -7.22 -4.79 10.56
CA VAL A 99 -6.31 -3.64 10.35
C VAL A 99 -6.37 -3.16 8.89
N ARG A 100 -6.31 -4.06 7.92
CA ARG A 100 -6.40 -3.71 6.50
C ARG A 100 -7.72 -3.01 6.19
N ASP A 101 -8.83 -3.57 6.65
CA ASP A 101 -10.16 -3.01 6.41
C ASP A 101 -10.32 -1.63 7.10
N GLN A 102 -9.70 -1.42 8.27
CA GLN A 102 -9.60 -0.10 8.89
C GLN A 102 -8.76 0.89 8.06
N GLU A 103 -7.62 0.48 7.52
CA GLU A 103 -6.80 1.34 6.65
C GLU A 103 -7.53 1.71 5.35
N ILE A 104 -8.29 0.77 4.76
CA ILE A 104 -9.16 1.03 3.60
C ILE A 104 -10.27 2.02 3.99
N GLY A 105 -10.92 1.84 5.14
CA GLY A 105 -11.95 2.77 5.62
C GLY A 105 -11.42 4.20 5.85
N ARG A 106 -10.19 4.35 6.35
CA ARG A 106 -9.53 5.65 6.51
C ARG A 106 -9.19 6.33 5.18
N GLN A 107 -8.98 5.56 4.10
CA GLN A 107 -8.81 6.16 2.77
C GLN A 107 -10.10 6.83 2.29
N VAL A 108 -11.26 6.29 2.65
CA VAL A 108 -12.56 6.95 2.36
C VAL A 108 -12.61 8.33 3.00
N GLU A 109 -12.17 8.48 4.26
CA GLU A 109 -12.12 9.80 4.93
C GLU A 109 -11.18 10.81 4.23
N ILE A 110 -10.13 10.34 3.56
CA ILE A 110 -9.20 11.20 2.81
C ILE A 110 -9.81 11.64 1.48
N CYS A 111 -10.55 10.75 0.80
CA CYS A 111 -11.17 11.01 -0.49
C CYS A 111 -12.51 11.75 -0.38
N ASP A 112 -13.23 11.58 0.72
CA ASP A 112 -14.54 12.19 0.99
C ASP A 112 -14.41 13.58 1.66
N GLY A 113 -13.23 14.20 1.55
CA GLY A 113 -12.96 15.57 1.98
C GLY A 113 -13.64 16.63 1.11
N SER A 114 -14.99 16.63 1.07
CA SER A 114 -15.85 17.73 0.63
C SER A 114 -16.69 18.26 1.78
#